data_AF-A0A5F1ZT56-F1
#
_entry.id   AF-A0A5F1ZT56-F1
#
_cell.length_a   1.000
_cell.length_b   1.000
_cell.length_c   1.000
_cell.angle_alpha   90.00
_cell.angle_beta   90.00
_cell.angle_gamma   90.00
#
_symmetry.space_group_name_H-M   'P 1'
#
loop_
_entity.id
_entity.type
_entity.pdbx_description
1 polymer ?
#
loop_
_entity_poly.entity_id
_entity_poly.type
_entity_poly.pdbx_seq_one_letter_code
_entity_poly.pdbx_strand_id
1 'polypeptide(L)'
;MRLFPVIKVNMRVPRSFFKICILLSLSQEVSFCNKAETEALDGSKPSLGGAFILDPTLLQFSPRYTIKALVDGGGNPFVTEGEELDITLTLENFPDDPNEQANFQFYPGSSELLITGMDENSQYSDYFLESSQKLTVGLNLNLTHDVDCLDQDYYLIAVDTVSNIPQKIKINTFDSDKCLYLATNGGKGWTGSFATQSVTNGYGAVEAADEICNSNIPTAFYAGGGEPPVYKAMLAVSYTGQYGATRNTSTNWVFSPYTIYYGRDGKKEIFQFFDLSRVNFAGEEFWTYSFGTSGRIWTGFTDMNWSTGTPSQSECASVYNEAGSIASWYVNSSASGLTGNHGLATNTDYRSISEYTVPTSPTAGPLPVISNCNKDKRYFICVEQ
;
A
#
# COMPACT_ATOMS: atom_id res chain seq x y z
N MET A 1 32.84 -40.89 21.88
CA MET A 1 31.43 -40.49 22.07
C MET A 1 31.28 -39.10 21.47
N ARG A 2 30.84 -39.00 20.21
CA ARG A 2 30.54 -37.72 19.53
C ARG A 2 29.04 -37.67 19.32
N LEU A 3 28.37 -36.72 19.98
CA LEU A 3 26.95 -36.41 19.81
C LEU A 3 26.82 -35.42 18.65
N PHE A 4 26.08 -35.79 17.61
CA PHE A 4 25.57 -34.85 16.60
C PHE A 4 24.16 -34.40 17.01
N PRO A 5 23.77 -33.13 16.80
CA PRO A 5 22.40 -32.69 17.04
C PRO A 5 21.49 -33.10 15.88
N VAL A 6 20.30 -33.62 16.23
CA VAL A 6 19.19 -33.84 15.29
C VAL A 6 18.50 -32.50 15.04
N ILE A 7 18.61 -31.99 13.80
CA ILE A 7 17.84 -30.85 13.33
C ILE A 7 16.45 -31.36 12.94
N LYS A 8 15.40 -30.94 13.68
CA LYS A 8 14.01 -31.08 13.25
C LYS A 8 13.69 -29.99 12.22
N VAL A 9 13.61 -30.35 10.95
CA VAL A 9 13.05 -29.48 9.91
C VAL A 9 11.54 -29.72 9.85
N ASN A 10 10.76 -28.74 10.28
CA ASN A 10 9.32 -28.69 10.02
C ASN A 10 9.11 -28.22 8.57
N MET A 11 9.06 -29.14 7.61
CA MET A 11 8.60 -28.83 6.27
C MET A 11 7.07 -28.74 6.27
N ARG A 12 6.53 -27.51 6.18
CA ARG A 12 5.14 -27.29 5.78
C ARG A 12 5.04 -27.54 4.27
N VAL A 13 4.52 -28.72 3.91
CA VAL A 13 4.17 -29.04 2.53
C VAL A 13 2.90 -28.25 2.16
N PRO A 14 2.89 -27.47 1.06
CA PRO A 14 1.69 -26.79 0.59
C PRO A 14 0.61 -27.81 0.21
N ARG A 15 -0.65 -27.53 0.57
CA ARG A 15 -1.81 -28.43 0.40
C ARG A 15 -2.05 -28.93 -1.03
N SER A 16 -1.43 -28.36 -2.06
CA SER A 16 -1.53 -28.83 -3.45
C SER A 16 -0.64 -30.06 -3.74
N PHE A 17 0.55 -30.15 -3.12
CA PHE A 17 1.47 -31.28 -3.32
C PHE A 17 0.94 -32.59 -2.72
N PHE A 18 0.20 -32.52 -1.61
CA PHE A 18 -0.40 -33.70 -0.99
C PHE A 18 -1.51 -34.32 -1.84
N LYS A 19 -2.23 -33.52 -2.65
CA LYS A 19 -3.29 -34.02 -3.54
C LYS A 19 -2.73 -34.77 -4.75
N ILE A 20 -1.58 -34.35 -5.28
CA ILE A 20 -0.91 -35.00 -6.42
C ILE A 20 -0.32 -36.37 -6.00
N CYS A 21 0.27 -36.47 -4.81
CA CYS A 21 0.76 -37.75 -4.29
C CYS A 21 -0.37 -38.76 -4.00
N ILE A 22 -1.55 -38.30 -3.59
CA ILE A 22 -2.74 -39.17 -3.40
C ILE A 22 -3.24 -39.72 -4.75
N LEU A 23 -3.28 -38.90 -5.80
CA LEU A 23 -3.67 -39.35 -7.15
C LEU A 23 -2.70 -40.37 -7.77
N LEU A 24 -1.39 -40.22 -7.49
CA LEU A 24 -0.35 -41.15 -7.95
C LEU A 24 -0.27 -42.46 -7.13
N SER A 25 -0.75 -42.46 -5.89
CA SER A 25 -0.83 -43.68 -5.07
C SER A 25 -2.13 -44.45 -5.30
N LEU A 26 -3.24 -43.76 -5.61
CA LEU A 26 -4.50 -44.40 -6.02
C LEU A 26 -4.43 -45.08 -7.39
N SER A 27 -3.49 -44.72 -8.26
CA SER A 27 -3.31 -45.41 -9.56
C SER A 27 -2.51 -46.71 -9.46
N GLN A 28 -1.82 -46.96 -8.34
CA GLN A 28 -1.10 -48.23 -8.11
C GLN A 28 -1.95 -49.31 -7.42
N GLU A 29 -3.08 -48.97 -6.80
CA GLU A 29 -3.96 -49.95 -6.14
C GLU A 29 -5.09 -50.51 -7.03
N VAL A 30 -5.17 -50.11 -8.30
CA VAL A 30 -6.16 -50.69 -9.26
C VAL A 30 -5.59 -51.87 -10.09
N SER A 31 -4.37 -52.33 -9.81
CA SER A 31 -3.71 -53.40 -10.57
C SER A 31 -4.06 -54.84 -10.13
N PHE A 32 -4.99 -55.02 -9.17
CA PHE A 32 -5.45 -56.35 -8.75
C PHE A 32 -6.97 -56.46 -8.66
N CYS A 33 -7.68 -56.27 -9.77
CA CYS A 33 -8.99 -56.88 -10.01
C CYS A 33 -9.41 -56.70 -11.47
N ASN A 34 -9.09 -57.68 -12.32
CA ASN A 34 -10.08 -58.36 -13.16
C ASN A 34 -9.38 -59.43 -14.00
N LYS A 35 -9.64 -60.70 -13.65
CA LYS A 35 -9.66 -61.78 -14.63
C LYS A 35 -10.85 -61.50 -15.56
N ALA A 36 -10.60 -60.80 -16.67
CA ALA A 36 -11.51 -60.79 -17.80
C ALA A 36 -10.87 -61.65 -18.89
N GLU A 37 -11.54 -62.75 -19.23
CA GLU A 37 -11.19 -63.59 -20.38
C GLU A 37 -11.18 -62.73 -21.65
N THR A 38 -10.24 -63.00 -22.54
CA THR A 38 -10.10 -62.32 -23.83
C THR A 38 -11.31 -62.65 -24.72
N GLU A 39 -12.33 -61.81 -24.70
CA GLU A 39 -13.26 -61.72 -25.83
C GLU A 39 -12.53 -61.01 -26.98
N ALA A 40 -12.47 -61.65 -28.14
CA ALA A 40 -11.94 -61.05 -29.35
C ALA A 40 -12.78 -59.81 -29.69
N LEU A 41 -12.15 -58.64 -29.61
CA LEU A 41 -12.69 -57.39 -30.12
C LEU A 41 -12.97 -57.54 -31.62
N ASP A 42 -14.25 -57.60 -31.96
CA ASP A 42 -14.80 -57.25 -33.27
C ASP A 42 -14.07 -56.00 -33.82
N GLY A 43 -13.43 -56.17 -34.98
CA GLY A 43 -12.48 -55.23 -35.61
C GLY A 43 -13.12 -53.97 -36.20
N SER A 44 -14.17 -53.44 -35.58
CA SER A 44 -14.93 -52.28 -36.07
C SER A 44 -14.82 -51.02 -35.20
N LYS A 45 -13.93 -51.00 -34.19
CA LYS A 45 -13.70 -49.80 -33.35
C LYS A 45 -12.20 -49.47 -33.21
N PRO A 46 -11.80 -48.18 -33.28
CA PRO A 46 -10.40 -47.78 -33.25
C PRO A 46 -9.77 -48.09 -31.88
N SER A 47 -8.59 -48.70 -31.90
CA SER A 47 -7.86 -49.12 -30.70
C SER A 47 -7.42 -47.91 -29.87
N LEU A 48 -7.82 -47.87 -28.59
CA LEU A 48 -7.34 -46.92 -27.59
C LEU A 48 -5.84 -47.07 -27.24
N GLY A 49 -5.14 -48.04 -27.84
CA GLY A 49 -3.70 -48.26 -27.67
C GLY A 49 -2.79 -47.31 -28.45
N GLY A 50 -3.35 -46.35 -29.21
CA GLY A 50 -2.59 -45.40 -30.02
C GLY A 50 -2.66 -43.94 -29.55
N ALA A 51 -3.30 -43.64 -28.42
CA ALA A 51 -3.70 -42.26 -28.09
C ALA A 51 -3.24 -41.78 -26.70
N PHE A 52 -2.01 -42.09 -26.28
CA PHE A 52 -1.32 -41.32 -25.22
C PHE A 52 0.19 -41.39 -25.45
N ILE A 53 0.69 -40.70 -26.48
CA ILE A 53 2.07 -40.23 -26.48
C ILE A 53 2.04 -38.92 -25.70
N LEU A 54 2.36 -38.97 -24.40
CA LEU A 54 2.69 -37.77 -23.66
C LEU A 54 4.03 -37.29 -24.20
N ASP A 55 4.02 -36.16 -24.91
CA ASP A 55 5.23 -35.47 -25.30
C ASP A 55 6.04 -35.14 -24.02
N PRO A 56 7.30 -35.61 -23.88
CA PRO A 56 8.14 -35.33 -22.71
C PRO A 56 8.35 -33.83 -22.43
N THR A 57 8.11 -32.96 -23.42
CA THR A 57 8.13 -31.50 -23.24
C THR A 57 7.09 -31.02 -22.22
N LEU A 58 5.98 -31.74 -22.02
CA LEU A 58 4.96 -31.45 -21.00
C LEU A 58 5.45 -31.65 -19.56
N LEU A 59 6.59 -32.31 -19.34
CA LEU A 59 7.20 -32.51 -18.02
C LEU A 59 8.33 -31.51 -17.72
N GLN A 60 8.74 -30.69 -18.70
CA GLN A 60 9.67 -29.59 -18.50
C GLN A 60 8.88 -28.34 -18.07
N PHE A 61 8.68 -28.16 -16.76
CA PHE A 61 8.07 -26.95 -16.20
C PHE A 61 9.01 -25.73 -16.19
N SER A 62 10.19 -25.83 -16.81
CA SER A 62 11.15 -24.74 -16.92
C SER A 62 11.07 -24.10 -18.30
N PRO A 63 11.06 -22.77 -18.41
CA PRO A 63 11.10 -22.10 -19.71
C PRO A 63 12.34 -22.54 -20.49
N ARG A 64 12.18 -22.72 -21.80
CA ARG A 64 13.29 -23.12 -22.70
C ARG A 64 14.37 -22.04 -22.76
N TYR A 65 13.96 -20.78 -22.77
CA TYR A 65 14.83 -19.60 -22.78
C TYR A 65 14.42 -18.69 -21.64
N THR A 66 15.36 -18.30 -20.77
CA THR A 66 15.07 -17.40 -19.64
C THR A 66 15.24 -15.95 -20.06
N ILE A 67 14.21 -15.13 -19.84
CA ILE A 67 14.28 -13.69 -20.11
C ILE A 67 14.72 -12.95 -18.85
N LYS A 68 15.62 -11.99 -19.06
CA LYS A 68 16.00 -11.00 -18.07
C LYS A 68 15.70 -9.60 -18.58
N ALA A 69 15.06 -8.79 -17.74
CA ALA A 69 14.92 -7.36 -17.99
C ALA A 69 16.11 -6.59 -17.43
N LEU A 70 16.56 -5.61 -18.21
CA LEU A 70 17.60 -4.65 -17.88
C LEU A 70 17.01 -3.25 -18.06
N VAL A 71 17.33 -2.36 -17.14
CA VAL A 71 17.11 -0.92 -17.26
C VAL A 71 18.45 -0.20 -17.29
N ASP A 72 18.49 0.95 -17.94
CA ASP A 72 19.69 1.79 -18.00
C ASP A 72 20.21 2.07 -16.59
N GLY A 73 21.48 1.73 -16.34
CA GLY A 73 22.11 1.85 -15.01
C GLY A 73 22.22 0.54 -14.23
N GLY A 74 21.66 -0.57 -14.71
CA GLY A 74 21.88 -1.90 -14.14
C GLY A 74 21.15 -2.10 -12.82
N GLY A 75 19.87 -2.43 -12.89
CA GLY A 75 19.01 -2.71 -11.74
C GLY A 75 17.75 -3.48 -12.14
N ASN A 76 16.88 -3.72 -11.17
CA ASN A 76 15.53 -4.19 -11.47
C ASN A 76 14.72 -3.04 -12.10
N PRO A 77 13.81 -3.31 -13.04
CA PRO A 77 12.92 -2.30 -13.59
C PRO A 77 12.18 -1.56 -12.47
N PHE A 78 12.19 -0.24 -12.52
CA PHE A 78 11.56 0.65 -11.54
C PHE A 78 11.00 1.89 -12.25
N VAL A 79 9.77 2.27 -11.91
CA VAL A 79 9.07 3.42 -12.51
C VAL A 79 8.07 4.01 -11.54
N THR A 80 7.89 5.32 -11.57
CA THR A 80 6.82 6.01 -10.82
C THR A 80 5.50 5.85 -11.56
N GLU A 81 4.39 5.67 -10.85
CA GLU A 81 3.09 5.64 -11.52
C GLU A 81 2.81 6.93 -12.32
N GLY A 82 2.15 6.78 -13.48
CA GLY A 82 1.91 7.88 -14.42
C GLY A 82 3.06 8.16 -15.38
N GLU A 83 4.22 7.51 -15.19
CA GLU A 83 5.41 7.70 -16.03
C GLU A 83 5.64 6.52 -16.99
N GLU A 84 6.51 6.76 -17.97
CA GLU A 84 6.98 5.75 -18.92
C GLU A 84 8.29 5.10 -18.46
N LEU A 85 8.46 3.84 -18.83
CA LEU A 85 9.66 3.05 -18.57
C LEU A 85 10.12 2.34 -19.82
N ASP A 86 11.34 2.66 -20.27
CA ASP A 86 12.03 1.89 -21.29
C ASP A 86 12.80 0.74 -20.64
N ILE A 87 12.48 -0.50 -21.03
CA ILE A 87 13.21 -1.70 -20.62
C ILE A 87 13.87 -2.37 -21.81
N THR A 88 15.06 -2.92 -21.57
CA THR A 88 15.75 -3.79 -22.52
C THR A 88 15.71 -5.21 -22.01
N LEU A 89 15.13 -6.11 -22.79
CA LEU A 89 15.09 -7.54 -22.50
C LEU A 89 16.26 -8.25 -23.18
N THR A 90 16.81 -9.26 -22.52
CA THR A 90 17.83 -10.15 -23.06
C THR A 90 17.57 -11.60 -22.64
N LEU A 91 18.16 -12.55 -23.36
CA LEU A 91 18.14 -13.96 -22.98
C LEU A 91 19.36 -14.29 -22.12
N GLU A 92 19.14 -15.02 -21.03
CA GLU A 92 20.25 -15.60 -20.26
C GLU A 92 20.91 -16.76 -21.02
N ASN A 93 20.12 -17.46 -21.84
CA ASN A 93 20.56 -18.56 -22.66
C ASN A 93 19.96 -18.46 -24.07
N PHE A 94 20.83 -18.33 -25.07
CA PHE A 94 20.45 -18.35 -26.48
C PHE A 94 20.25 -19.79 -26.99
N PRO A 95 19.52 -19.99 -28.10
CA PRO A 95 19.46 -21.28 -28.77
C PRO A 95 20.86 -21.79 -29.18
N ASP A 96 21.06 -23.10 -29.18
CA ASP A 96 22.33 -23.71 -29.59
C ASP A 96 22.63 -23.51 -31.10
N ASP A 97 21.58 -23.41 -31.93
CA ASP A 97 21.70 -23.00 -33.34
C ASP A 97 21.57 -21.47 -33.44
N PRO A 98 22.62 -20.74 -33.89
CA PRO A 98 22.58 -19.29 -33.99
C PRO A 98 21.55 -18.76 -35.01
N ASN A 99 20.97 -19.62 -35.85
CA ASN A 99 19.90 -19.27 -36.79
C ASN A 99 18.49 -19.55 -36.25
N GLU A 100 18.36 -20.24 -35.11
CA GLU A 100 17.08 -20.47 -34.47
C GLU A 100 16.59 -19.17 -33.82
N GLN A 101 15.32 -18.82 -34.06
CA GLN A 101 14.68 -17.67 -33.44
C GLN A 101 13.99 -18.09 -32.14
N ALA A 102 14.31 -17.40 -31.05
CA ALA A 102 13.53 -17.48 -29.82
C ALA A 102 12.42 -16.42 -29.87
N ASN A 103 11.19 -16.87 -30.14
CA ASN A 103 10.02 -16.02 -30.35
C ASN A 103 9.22 -15.86 -29.07
N PHE A 104 8.79 -14.64 -28.78
CA PHE A 104 8.08 -14.30 -27.56
C PHE A 104 6.86 -13.43 -27.81
N GLN A 105 5.84 -13.67 -26.99
CA GLN A 105 4.70 -12.80 -26.81
C GLN A 105 4.74 -12.18 -25.42
N PHE A 106 4.53 -10.87 -25.35
CA PHE A 106 4.57 -10.07 -24.15
C PHE A 106 3.18 -9.52 -23.85
N TYR A 107 2.74 -9.73 -22.62
CA TYR A 107 1.43 -9.31 -22.13
C TYR A 107 1.59 -8.50 -20.85
N PRO A 108 0.78 -7.46 -20.65
CA PRO A 108 0.70 -6.82 -19.35
C PRO A 108 0.04 -7.78 -18.35
N GLY A 109 0.59 -7.88 -17.15
CA GLY A 109 0.05 -8.71 -16.08
C GLY A 109 -1.12 -8.06 -15.32
N SER A 110 -1.41 -6.79 -15.59
CA SER A 110 -2.47 -5.99 -14.99
C SER A 110 -3.04 -4.98 -16.00
N SER A 111 -4.12 -4.29 -15.65
CA SER A 111 -4.72 -3.23 -16.48
C SER A 111 -3.91 -1.92 -16.46
N GLU A 112 -3.13 -1.73 -15.41
CA GLU A 112 -2.38 -0.50 -15.13
C GLU A 112 -1.06 -0.45 -15.91
N LEU A 113 -0.54 -1.62 -16.29
CA LEU A 113 0.63 -1.74 -17.15
C LEU A 113 0.21 -1.79 -18.61
N LEU A 114 0.75 -0.88 -19.43
CA LEU A 114 0.54 -0.86 -20.87
C LEU A 114 1.87 -1.05 -21.59
N ILE A 115 1.87 -1.80 -22.70
CA ILE A 115 3.02 -1.93 -23.60
C ILE A 115 2.74 -1.10 -24.85
N THR A 116 3.63 -0.19 -25.20
CA THR A 116 3.52 0.58 -26.44
C THR A 116 3.70 -0.34 -27.66
N GLY A 117 2.80 -0.23 -28.64
CA GLY A 117 2.88 -1.00 -29.88
C GLY A 117 2.28 -2.41 -29.83
N MET A 118 1.41 -2.69 -28.84
CA MET A 118 0.61 -3.93 -28.85
C MET A 118 -0.27 -4.05 -30.11
N ASP A 119 -0.52 -5.28 -30.52
CA ASP A 119 -1.42 -5.62 -31.61
C ASP A 119 -2.91 -5.59 -31.17
N GLU A 120 -3.80 -5.93 -32.09
CA GLU A 120 -5.26 -5.98 -31.85
C GLU A 120 -5.67 -7.00 -30.76
N ASN A 121 -4.80 -7.94 -30.40
CA ASN A 121 -5.03 -8.94 -29.37
C ASN A 121 -4.40 -8.55 -28.02
N SER A 122 -3.93 -7.31 -27.87
CA SER A 122 -3.31 -6.80 -26.64
C SER A 122 -2.03 -7.56 -26.24
N GLN A 123 -1.24 -7.94 -27.23
CA GLN A 123 0.10 -8.53 -27.05
C GLN A 123 1.13 -7.77 -27.88
N TYR A 124 2.37 -7.74 -27.41
CA TYR A 124 3.52 -7.35 -28.22
C TYR A 124 4.31 -8.60 -28.58
N SER A 125 4.66 -8.80 -29.85
CA SER A 125 5.40 -9.98 -30.29
C SER A 125 6.77 -9.58 -30.82
N ASP A 126 7.81 -10.27 -30.37
CA ASP A 126 9.17 -10.05 -30.84
C ASP A 126 10.03 -11.31 -30.71
N TYR A 127 11.27 -11.26 -31.20
CA TYR A 127 12.17 -12.40 -31.22
C TYR A 127 13.62 -12.01 -31.00
N PHE A 128 14.39 -12.97 -30.49
CA PHE A 128 15.85 -12.92 -30.39
C PHE A 128 16.47 -13.80 -31.47
N LEU A 129 17.57 -13.33 -32.08
CA LEU A 129 18.30 -14.07 -33.11
C LEU A 129 19.80 -13.71 -33.09
N GLU A 130 20.64 -14.71 -32.84
CA GLU A 130 22.09 -14.51 -32.67
C GLU A 130 22.78 -14.18 -34.00
N SER A 131 22.43 -14.89 -35.09
CA SER A 131 23.05 -14.68 -36.41
C SER A 131 22.83 -13.27 -36.97
N SER A 132 21.72 -12.62 -36.62
CA SER A 132 21.43 -11.24 -36.99
C SER A 132 21.85 -10.22 -35.93
N GLN A 133 22.53 -10.66 -34.87
CA GLN A 133 22.93 -9.83 -33.72
C GLN A 133 21.75 -9.13 -33.03
N LYS A 134 20.54 -9.70 -33.11
CA LYS A 134 19.36 -9.22 -32.39
C LYS A 134 19.30 -9.91 -31.03
N LEU A 135 20.18 -9.45 -30.13
CA LEU A 135 20.38 -10.03 -28.80
C LEU A 135 19.49 -9.41 -27.73
N THR A 136 18.78 -8.33 -28.07
CA THR A 136 17.92 -7.59 -27.17
C THR A 136 16.59 -7.23 -27.82
N VAL A 137 15.58 -7.04 -26.97
CA VAL A 137 14.27 -6.49 -27.33
C VAL A 137 14.02 -5.27 -26.45
N GLY A 138 13.78 -4.11 -27.05
CA GLY A 138 13.40 -2.90 -26.33
C GLY A 138 11.88 -2.82 -26.22
N LEU A 139 11.38 -2.57 -25.01
CA LEU A 139 9.96 -2.29 -24.77
C LEU A 139 9.83 -0.94 -24.08
N ASN A 140 8.87 -0.15 -24.52
CA ASN A 140 8.40 1.03 -23.81
C ASN A 140 7.10 0.64 -23.08
N LEU A 141 7.14 0.77 -21.76
CA LEU A 141 6.03 0.49 -20.87
C LEU A 141 5.47 1.83 -20.37
N ASN A 142 4.16 1.91 -20.24
CA ASN A 142 3.48 3.05 -19.64
C ASN A 142 2.65 2.54 -18.46
N LEU A 143 2.83 3.14 -17.28
CA LEU A 143 2.01 2.83 -16.13
C LEU A 143 0.99 3.93 -15.91
N THR A 144 -0.29 3.56 -15.91
CA THR A 144 -1.34 4.48 -15.49
C THR A 144 -1.31 4.62 -13.97
N HIS A 145 -1.69 5.81 -13.46
CA HIS A 145 -2.06 5.96 -12.05
C HIS A 145 -3.13 4.93 -11.70
N ASP A 146 -2.91 4.20 -10.62
CA ASP A 146 -3.97 3.40 -10.04
C ASP A 146 -4.96 4.30 -9.27
N VAL A 147 -5.93 3.69 -8.60
CA VAL A 147 -6.97 4.42 -7.84
C VAL A 147 -6.92 4.06 -6.36
N ASP A 148 -5.72 3.83 -5.86
CA ASP A 148 -5.47 3.64 -4.45
C ASP A 148 -4.14 4.29 -3.99
N CYS A 149 -3.63 3.88 -2.83
CA CYS A 149 -2.39 4.39 -2.24
C CYS A 149 -1.45 3.24 -1.87
N LEU A 150 -1.71 2.04 -2.40
CA LEU A 150 -1.06 0.82 -1.97
C LEU A 150 0.05 0.51 -2.97
N ASP A 151 1.29 0.61 -2.51
CA ASP A 151 2.45 0.15 -3.27
C ASP A 151 2.22 -1.27 -3.81
N GLN A 152 2.22 -1.41 -5.13
CA GLN A 152 2.01 -2.68 -5.80
C GLN A 152 2.96 -2.89 -6.97
N ASP A 153 3.65 -4.02 -6.94
CA ASP A 153 4.50 -4.43 -8.06
C ASP A 153 3.66 -5.02 -9.20
N TYR A 154 3.90 -4.54 -10.42
CA TYR A 154 3.30 -5.10 -11.61
C TYR A 154 4.23 -6.12 -12.26
N TYR A 155 3.67 -6.92 -13.18
CA TYR A 155 4.42 -7.95 -13.88
C TYR A 155 4.20 -7.83 -15.38
N LEU A 156 5.29 -7.83 -16.13
CA LEU A 156 5.27 -8.13 -17.56
C LEU A 156 5.31 -9.66 -17.71
N ILE A 157 4.41 -10.22 -18.50
CA ILE A 157 4.33 -11.66 -18.75
C ILE A 157 4.95 -11.95 -20.12
N ALA A 158 6.03 -12.72 -20.15
CA ALA A 158 6.67 -13.15 -21.39
C ALA A 158 6.38 -14.64 -21.63
N VAL A 159 5.88 -14.97 -22.80
CA VAL A 159 5.52 -16.34 -23.20
C VAL A 159 6.33 -16.73 -24.42
N ASP A 160 7.19 -17.74 -24.28
CA ASP A 160 7.86 -18.36 -25.43
C ASP A 160 6.80 -19.09 -26.28
N THR A 161 6.72 -18.78 -27.57
CA THR A 161 5.67 -19.32 -28.45
C THR A 161 5.84 -20.81 -28.74
N VAL A 162 7.02 -21.38 -28.48
CA VAL A 162 7.29 -22.81 -28.64
C VAL A 162 6.92 -23.58 -27.38
N SER A 163 7.50 -23.21 -26.22
CA SER A 163 7.22 -23.93 -24.97
C SER A 163 5.88 -23.55 -24.32
N ASN A 164 5.31 -22.38 -24.64
CA ASN A 164 4.13 -21.81 -24.00
C ASN A 164 4.23 -21.68 -22.46
N ILE A 165 5.45 -21.60 -21.92
CA ILE A 165 5.68 -21.43 -20.49
C ILE A 165 5.80 -19.93 -20.18
N PRO A 166 4.89 -19.35 -19.37
CA PRO A 166 4.93 -17.94 -19.01
C PRO A 166 6.03 -17.66 -17.98
N GLN A 167 6.74 -16.56 -18.19
CA GLN A 167 7.72 -15.98 -17.29
C GLN A 167 7.21 -14.64 -16.77
N LYS A 168 7.39 -14.39 -15.47
CA LYS A 168 6.99 -13.13 -14.83
C LYS A 168 8.21 -12.25 -14.64
N ILE A 169 8.19 -11.08 -15.26
CA ILE A 169 9.21 -10.06 -15.10
C ILE A 169 8.63 -8.99 -14.19
N LYS A 170 9.21 -8.84 -13.00
CA LYS A 170 8.75 -7.89 -11.99
C LYS A 170 9.12 -6.47 -12.41
N ILE A 171 8.12 -5.58 -12.42
CA ILE A 171 8.30 -4.13 -12.57
C ILE A 171 8.00 -3.54 -11.20
N ASN A 172 9.04 -3.03 -10.53
CA ASN A 172 8.82 -2.33 -9.26
C ASN A 172 8.24 -0.96 -9.57
N THR A 173 7.37 -0.48 -8.69
CA THR A 173 6.76 0.83 -8.84
C THR A 173 6.99 1.66 -7.60
N PHE A 174 6.79 2.96 -7.78
CA PHE A 174 6.64 3.89 -6.69
C PHE A 174 5.35 4.64 -6.86
N ASP A 175 4.47 4.47 -5.88
CA ASP A 175 3.27 5.26 -5.76
C ASP A 175 3.60 6.55 -4.99
N SER A 176 3.26 7.68 -5.61
CA SER A 176 3.42 8.98 -4.97
C SER A 176 2.25 9.34 -4.05
N ASP A 177 1.15 8.61 -4.17
CA ASP A 177 -0.06 8.80 -3.40
C ASP A 177 0.15 8.27 -1.98
N LYS A 178 -0.66 8.78 -1.06
CA LYS A 178 -0.48 8.52 0.37
C LYS A 178 -1.74 8.03 1.02
N CYS A 179 -1.59 6.97 1.81
CA CYS A 179 -2.66 6.46 2.63
C CYS A 179 -2.92 7.34 3.86
N LEU A 180 -4.19 7.47 4.20
CA LEU A 180 -4.66 8.10 5.42
C LEU A 180 -5.71 7.23 6.09
N TYR A 181 -5.76 7.30 7.42
CA TYR A 181 -6.85 6.65 8.16
C TYR A 181 -7.15 7.37 9.48
N LEU A 182 -8.29 6.99 10.08
CA LEU A 182 -8.66 7.43 11.42
C LEU A 182 -8.25 6.38 12.44
N ALA A 183 -7.30 6.72 13.32
CA ALA A 183 -7.10 5.94 14.55
C ALA A 183 -8.31 6.19 15.46
N THR A 184 -9.06 5.12 15.79
CA THR A 184 -10.33 5.26 16.54
C THR A 184 -10.31 4.63 17.93
N ASN A 185 -9.29 3.82 18.27
CA ASN A 185 -9.26 3.02 19.50
C ASN A 185 -10.49 2.11 19.64
N GLY A 186 -10.87 1.41 18.55
CA GLY A 186 -12.11 0.64 18.51
C GLY A 186 -13.36 1.51 18.74
N GLY A 187 -13.37 2.72 18.19
CA GLY A 187 -14.45 3.71 18.34
C GLY A 187 -14.47 4.47 19.67
N LYS A 188 -13.53 4.22 20.60
CA LYS A 188 -13.51 4.90 21.91
C LYS A 188 -12.87 6.29 21.87
N GLY A 189 -11.92 6.51 20.96
CA GLY A 189 -11.07 7.70 20.90
C GLY A 189 -10.17 7.90 22.13
N TRP A 190 -9.55 9.08 22.19
CA TRP A 190 -8.65 9.53 23.25
C TRP A 190 -9.06 10.89 23.79
N THR A 191 -8.82 11.11 25.08
CA THR A 191 -8.98 12.43 25.69
C THR A 191 -7.94 13.41 25.15
N GLY A 192 -8.21 14.71 25.26
CA GLY A 192 -7.27 15.77 24.85
C GLY A 192 -6.00 15.82 25.71
N SER A 193 -5.95 15.05 26.80
CA SER A 193 -4.79 14.85 27.66
C SER A 193 -3.91 13.66 27.26
N PHE A 194 -4.05 13.14 26.04
CA PHE A 194 -3.37 11.91 25.59
C PHE A 194 -1.85 11.94 25.74
N ALA A 195 -1.21 13.12 25.65
CA ALA A 195 0.24 13.24 25.74
C ALA A 195 0.77 13.37 27.17
N THR A 196 -0.11 13.36 28.19
CA THR A 196 0.29 13.67 29.58
C THR A 196 1.46 12.81 30.06
N GLN A 197 1.37 11.50 29.87
CA GLN A 197 2.43 10.57 30.27
C GLN A 197 3.71 10.73 29.44
N SER A 198 3.57 10.95 28.13
CA SER A 198 4.71 11.16 27.20
C SER A 198 5.54 12.37 27.63
N VAL A 199 4.88 13.50 27.86
CA VAL A 199 5.52 14.76 28.28
C VAL A 199 6.20 14.62 29.63
N THR A 200 5.57 13.98 30.61
CA THR A 200 6.21 13.67 31.91
C THR A 200 7.42 12.75 31.78
N ASN A 201 7.46 11.87 30.78
CA ASN A 201 8.57 10.95 30.55
C ASN A 201 9.66 11.52 29.62
N GLY A 202 9.57 12.79 29.22
CA GLY A 202 10.59 13.46 28.42
C GLY A 202 10.43 13.34 26.90
N TYR A 203 9.22 13.04 26.42
CA TYR A 203 8.85 13.01 25.00
C TYR A 203 7.78 14.06 24.71
N GLY A 204 7.62 14.53 23.46
CA GLY A 204 6.61 15.55 23.15
C GLY A 204 5.23 14.97 22.83
N ALA A 205 4.28 15.89 22.60
CA ALA A 205 2.93 15.54 22.18
C ALA A 205 2.86 15.05 20.72
N VAL A 206 3.78 15.53 19.87
CA VAL A 206 3.93 15.05 18.49
C VAL A 206 4.26 13.56 18.49
N GLU A 207 5.28 13.18 19.26
CA GLU A 207 5.76 11.81 19.35
C GLU A 207 4.68 10.88 19.91
N ALA A 208 3.93 11.33 20.91
CA ALA A 208 2.79 10.58 21.45
C ALA A 208 1.67 10.37 20.43
N ALA A 209 1.35 11.40 19.64
CA ALA A 209 0.31 11.29 18.61
C ALA A 209 0.74 10.39 17.45
N ASP A 210 2.01 10.48 17.04
CA ASP A 210 2.59 9.62 16.02
C ASP A 210 2.66 8.15 16.51
N GLU A 211 2.98 7.91 17.78
CA GLU A 211 2.93 6.56 18.38
C GLU A 211 1.50 5.98 18.36
N ILE A 212 0.48 6.81 18.65
CA ILE A 212 -0.93 6.41 18.53
C ILE A 212 -1.23 5.97 17.09
N CYS A 213 -0.79 6.73 16.09
CA CYS A 213 -0.94 6.33 14.70
C CYS A 213 -0.20 5.02 14.41
N ASN A 214 1.10 4.92 14.66
CA ASN A 214 1.85 3.71 14.30
C ASN A 214 1.36 2.44 15.04
N SER A 215 0.67 2.58 16.17
CA SER A 215 0.05 1.47 16.91
C SER A 215 -1.34 1.04 16.40
N ASN A 216 -1.95 1.78 15.47
CA ASN A 216 -3.34 1.56 15.01
C ASN A 216 -3.45 1.40 13.48
N ILE A 217 -2.36 1.10 12.79
CA ILE A 217 -2.35 0.97 11.32
C ILE A 217 -3.30 -0.17 10.88
N PRO A 218 -4.28 0.10 10.00
CA PRO A 218 -5.16 -0.93 9.45
C PRO A 218 -4.38 -2.00 8.70
N THR A 219 -4.70 -3.28 8.93
CA THR A 219 -4.03 -4.41 8.27
C THR A 219 -4.12 -4.37 6.74
N ALA A 220 -5.14 -3.71 6.19
CA ALA A 220 -5.31 -3.52 4.75
C ALA A 220 -4.14 -2.77 4.11
N PHE A 221 -3.44 -1.91 4.87
CA PHE A 221 -2.34 -1.07 4.37
C PHE A 221 -0.98 -1.77 4.33
N TYR A 222 -0.87 -3.01 4.83
CA TYR A 222 0.40 -3.75 4.85
C TYR A 222 0.21 -5.28 4.71
N ALA A 223 -0.90 -5.71 4.11
CA ALA A 223 -1.27 -7.13 4.01
C ALA A 223 -0.29 -7.99 3.17
N GLY A 224 0.65 -7.37 2.45
CA GLY A 224 1.65 -8.03 1.59
C GLY A 224 2.91 -8.56 2.30
N GLY A 225 3.04 -8.38 3.62
CA GLY A 225 4.20 -8.84 4.38
C GLY A 225 5.44 -7.93 4.29
N GLY A 226 5.26 -6.71 3.78
CA GLY A 226 6.24 -5.62 3.93
C GLY A 226 6.21 -5.05 5.36
N GLU A 227 7.24 -4.26 5.70
CA GLU A 227 7.22 -3.45 6.91
C GLU A 227 6.07 -2.43 6.81
N PRO A 228 5.29 -2.21 7.89
CA PRO A 228 4.21 -1.24 7.86
C PRO A 228 4.74 0.17 7.58
N PRO A 229 4.06 0.98 6.77
CA PRO A 229 4.46 2.36 6.54
C PRO A 229 4.45 3.16 7.84
N VAL A 230 5.25 4.23 7.88
CA VAL A 230 5.28 5.14 9.03
C VAL A 230 4.20 6.19 8.87
N TYR A 231 3.41 6.38 9.94
CA TYR A 231 2.33 7.36 9.96
C TYR A 231 2.63 8.48 10.95
N LYS A 232 2.21 9.71 10.61
CA LYS A 232 2.19 10.86 11.53
C LYS A 232 0.78 11.38 11.74
N ALA A 233 0.51 11.89 12.93
CA ALA A 233 -0.79 12.46 13.27
C ALA A 233 -0.94 13.90 12.75
N MET A 234 -2.04 14.18 12.07
CA MET A 234 -2.43 15.55 11.69
C MET A 234 -2.97 16.30 12.92
N LEU A 235 -2.07 17.02 13.60
CA LEU A 235 -2.36 17.70 14.84
C LEU A 235 -1.49 18.96 15.00
N ALA A 236 -2.07 20.06 15.48
CA ALA A 236 -1.34 21.24 15.89
C ALA A 236 -0.67 21.03 17.25
N VAL A 237 0.62 21.36 17.33
CA VAL A 237 1.41 21.39 18.57
C VAL A 237 2.26 22.64 18.56
N SER A 238 1.82 23.65 19.27
CA SER A 238 2.46 24.97 19.34
C SER A 238 3.56 25.02 20.40
N TYR A 239 3.41 24.25 21.49
CA TYR A 239 4.35 24.20 22.60
C TYR A 239 4.68 22.76 22.99
N THR A 240 5.97 22.45 23.11
CA THR A 240 6.49 21.09 23.31
C THR A 240 6.74 20.75 24.77
N GLY A 241 6.75 21.75 25.67
CA GLY A 241 7.27 21.59 27.02
C GLY A 241 8.80 21.67 27.00
N GLN A 242 9.48 20.68 27.61
CA GLN A 242 10.95 20.62 27.65
C GLN A 242 11.55 19.84 26.48
N TYR A 243 10.81 18.92 25.88
CA TYR A 243 11.27 17.98 24.85
C TYR A 243 10.24 17.84 23.72
N GLY A 244 10.70 17.37 22.55
CA GLY A 244 9.85 17.06 21.40
C GLY A 244 9.73 18.18 20.36
N ALA A 245 8.92 17.93 19.34
CA ALA A 245 8.76 18.83 18.18
C ALA A 245 7.46 19.63 18.21
N THR A 246 7.50 20.85 17.66
CA THR A 246 6.29 21.56 17.26
C THR A 246 5.75 20.99 15.95
N ARG A 247 4.45 21.18 15.71
CA ARG A 247 3.80 20.79 14.45
C ARG A 247 2.71 21.79 14.09
N ASN A 248 2.79 22.35 12.89
CA ASN A 248 1.77 23.18 12.27
C ASN A 248 2.02 23.21 10.75
N THR A 249 1.19 23.93 10.00
CA THR A 249 1.30 24.02 8.53
C THR A 249 2.62 24.60 8.02
N SER A 250 3.40 25.26 8.87
CA SER A 250 4.70 25.87 8.55
C SER A 250 5.89 25.12 9.15
N THR A 251 5.67 24.08 9.96
CA THR A 251 6.74 23.38 10.69
C THR A 251 6.36 21.93 10.94
N ASN A 252 7.20 20.99 10.50
CA ASN A 252 6.99 19.54 10.67
C ASN A 252 5.59 19.09 10.19
N TRP A 253 5.15 19.66 9.06
CA TRP A 253 3.83 19.38 8.52
C TRP A 253 3.75 17.97 7.94
N VAL A 254 2.57 17.35 8.09
CA VAL A 254 2.38 15.92 7.77
C VAL A 254 1.97 15.66 6.33
N PHE A 255 1.49 16.68 5.63
CA PHE A 255 1.09 16.56 4.25
C PHE A 255 2.13 17.18 3.31
N SER A 256 2.40 16.45 2.23
CA SER A 256 3.22 16.83 1.09
C SER A 256 2.42 17.56 0.01
N PRO A 257 3.05 18.52 -0.70
CA PRO A 257 2.46 19.18 -1.87
C PRO A 257 2.37 18.21 -3.06
N TYR A 258 1.44 18.45 -3.98
CA TYR A 258 1.23 17.64 -5.19
C TYR A 258 0.93 16.15 -4.94
N THR A 259 0.42 15.83 -3.75
CA THR A 259 0.09 14.45 -3.34
C THR A 259 -1.41 14.24 -3.30
N ILE A 260 -1.87 13.09 -3.80
CA ILE A 260 -3.24 12.61 -3.63
C ILE A 260 -3.29 11.75 -2.37
N TYR A 261 -4.32 11.94 -1.55
CA TYR A 261 -4.48 11.19 -0.31
C TYR A 261 -5.70 10.29 -0.39
N TYR A 262 -5.51 9.01 -0.13
CA TYR A 262 -6.58 8.02 -0.13
C TYR A 262 -6.84 7.51 1.28
N GLY A 263 -8.11 7.27 1.60
CA GLY A 263 -8.55 6.66 2.85
C GLY A 263 -9.48 5.48 2.60
N ARG A 264 -10.14 5.01 3.67
CA ARG A 264 -11.13 3.91 3.65
C ARG A 264 -10.61 2.67 2.91
N ASP A 265 -9.65 2.00 3.53
CA ASP A 265 -8.94 0.84 2.96
C ASP A 265 -8.07 1.18 1.75
N GLY A 266 -7.77 2.46 1.56
CA GLY A 266 -6.75 2.97 0.62
C GLY A 266 -7.31 3.28 -0.75
N LYS A 267 -8.62 3.09 -0.96
CA LYS A 267 -9.24 3.06 -2.31
C LYS A 267 -10.21 4.20 -2.57
N LYS A 268 -10.25 5.17 -1.66
CA LYS A 268 -11.13 6.33 -1.77
C LYS A 268 -10.30 7.58 -1.58
N GLU A 269 -10.09 8.28 -2.68
CA GLU A 269 -9.51 9.62 -2.67
C GLU A 269 -10.26 10.48 -1.65
N ILE A 270 -9.55 11.06 -0.69
CA ILE A 270 -10.14 12.01 0.25
C ILE A 270 -9.95 13.41 -0.29
N PHE A 271 -8.74 13.76 -0.71
CA PHE A 271 -8.39 15.05 -1.30
C PHE A 271 -7.00 15.02 -1.96
N GLN A 272 -6.70 16.07 -2.74
CA GLN A 272 -5.39 16.31 -3.37
C GLN A 272 -4.87 17.72 -3.03
N PHE A 273 -3.55 17.86 -2.87
CA PHE A 273 -2.90 19.18 -2.84
C PHE A 273 -2.45 19.60 -4.24
N PHE A 274 -2.87 20.79 -4.68
CA PHE A 274 -2.52 21.34 -6.01
C PHE A 274 -1.34 22.33 -6.01
N ASP A 275 -0.85 22.74 -4.84
CA ASP A 275 0.25 23.71 -4.71
C ASP A 275 1.20 23.42 -3.54
N LEU A 276 2.23 24.27 -3.44
CA LEU A 276 3.39 24.07 -2.58
C LEU A 276 3.16 24.26 -1.07
N SER A 277 2.03 24.76 -0.57
CA SER A 277 1.77 24.82 0.89
C SER A 277 0.49 25.54 1.34
N ARG A 278 -0.24 26.25 0.46
CA ARG A 278 -1.35 27.10 0.95
C ARG A 278 -2.67 26.40 0.85
N VAL A 279 -2.88 25.65 1.92
CA VAL A 279 -4.12 25.04 2.28
C VAL A 279 -5.19 26.12 2.56
N ASN A 280 -5.89 26.55 1.51
CA ASN A 280 -7.01 27.48 1.63
C ASN A 280 -8.34 26.72 1.45
N PHE A 281 -8.81 26.06 2.50
CA PHE A 281 -10.12 25.39 2.49
C PHE A 281 -11.31 26.33 2.65
N ALA A 282 -11.07 27.65 2.62
CA ALA A 282 -12.10 28.66 2.77
C ALA A 282 -12.94 28.80 1.49
N GLY A 283 -13.89 27.88 1.28
CA GLY A 283 -15.02 28.13 0.37
C GLY A 283 -15.30 27.10 -0.72
N GLU A 284 -14.52 26.03 -0.84
CA GLU A 284 -14.77 24.98 -1.83
C GLU A 284 -14.84 23.59 -1.17
N GLU A 285 -15.63 22.69 -1.75
CA GLU A 285 -15.64 21.27 -1.37
C GLU A 285 -14.37 20.62 -1.91
N PHE A 286 -13.28 20.76 -1.15
CA PHE A 286 -12.00 20.14 -1.52
C PHE A 286 -11.99 18.63 -1.31
N TRP A 287 -12.86 18.12 -0.43
CA TRP A 287 -12.85 16.70 -0.08
C TRP A 287 -13.79 15.94 -1.01
N THR A 288 -13.22 15.03 -1.77
CA THR A 288 -13.97 14.08 -2.61
C THR A 288 -14.79 13.12 -1.74
N TYR A 289 -14.22 12.70 -0.60
CA TYR A 289 -14.93 11.90 0.42
C TYR A 289 -14.53 12.33 1.84
N SER A 290 -15.42 12.11 2.80
CA SER A 290 -15.12 12.35 4.22
C SER A 290 -14.10 11.34 4.76
N PHE A 291 -13.36 11.72 5.81
CA PHE A 291 -12.36 10.87 6.49
C PHE A 291 -12.90 9.54 7.04
N GLY A 292 -14.22 9.37 7.23
CA GLY A 292 -14.77 8.08 7.65
C GLY A 292 -16.16 8.14 8.26
N THR A 293 -16.37 7.34 9.31
CA THR A 293 -17.66 7.17 10.00
C THR A 293 -17.93 8.31 11.00
N SER A 294 -19.11 8.28 11.65
CA SER A 294 -19.49 9.27 12.67
C SER A 294 -18.42 9.43 13.75
N GLY A 295 -17.93 10.66 13.94
CA GLY A 295 -16.93 10.95 14.95
C GLY A 295 -16.35 12.35 14.83
N ARG A 296 -15.51 12.68 15.81
CA ARG A 296 -14.79 13.94 15.89
C ARG A 296 -13.30 13.66 16.06
N ILE A 297 -12.46 14.54 15.55
CA ILE A 297 -11.02 14.32 15.42
C ILE A 297 -10.28 15.45 16.14
N TRP A 298 -9.33 15.14 17.03
CA TRP A 298 -8.48 16.18 17.60
C TRP A 298 -7.60 16.80 16.52
N THR A 299 -7.59 18.12 16.43
CA THR A 299 -6.77 18.82 15.42
C THR A 299 -6.00 19.99 16.01
N GLY A 300 -6.60 20.76 16.92
CA GLY A 300 -5.99 21.95 17.51
C GLY A 300 -5.96 23.19 16.61
N PHE A 301 -6.52 23.10 15.40
CA PHE A 301 -6.66 24.23 14.50
C PHE A 301 -7.87 25.09 14.86
N THR A 302 -7.77 26.40 14.60
CA THR A 302 -8.75 27.40 15.02
C THR A 302 -9.49 28.07 13.89
N ASP A 303 -9.08 27.88 12.64
CA ASP A 303 -9.80 28.38 11.48
C ASP A 303 -9.73 27.39 10.29
N MET A 304 -10.47 27.70 9.23
CA MET A 304 -10.48 26.96 7.96
C MET A 304 -9.14 27.03 7.20
N ASN A 305 -8.22 27.90 7.61
CA ASN A 305 -6.88 28.02 7.05
C ASN A 305 -5.85 27.23 7.88
N TRP A 306 -6.33 26.39 8.80
CA TRP A 306 -5.52 25.57 9.69
C TRP A 306 -4.55 26.41 10.54
N SER A 307 -4.97 27.60 10.95
CA SER A 307 -4.20 28.40 11.91
C SER A 307 -4.28 27.79 13.31
N THR A 308 -3.27 28.09 14.12
CA THR A 308 -3.25 27.78 15.55
C THR A 308 -3.60 29.03 16.36
N GLY A 309 -4.35 28.87 17.46
CA GLY A 309 -4.72 29.97 18.34
C GLY A 309 -4.05 29.88 19.71
N THR A 310 -4.79 30.26 20.75
CA THR A 310 -4.29 30.16 22.13
C THR A 310 -4.27 28.69 22.57
N PRO A 311 -3.10 28.09 22.86
CA PRO A 311 -2.98 26.64 23.07
C PRO A 311 -3.79 26.08 24.24
N SER A 312 -4.03 26.87 25.30
CA SER A 312 -4.89 26.43 26.42
C SER A 312 -6.37 26.29 26.03
N GLN A 313 -6.77 26.86 24.89
CA GLN A 313 -8.12 26.79 24.33
C GLN A 313 -8.22 25.85 23.12
N SER A 314 -7.16 25.79 22.30
CA SER A 314 -7.17 25.02 21.05
C SER A 314 -6.45 23.67 21.17
N GLU A 315 -5.45 23.53 22.04
CA GLU A 315 -4.54 22.38 22.05
C GLU A 315 -4.44 21.74 23.44
N CYS A 316 -5.43 21.91 24.32
CA CYS A 316 -5.42 21.28 25.65
C CYS A 316 -4.15 21.54 26.46
N ALA A 317 -3.54 22.72 26.30
CA ALA A 317 -2.21 22.99 26.85
C ALA A 317 -2.24 23.46 28.31
N SER A 318 -1.30 22.98 29.11
CA SER A 318 -1.11 23.42 30.50
C SER A 318 0.34 23.49 30.93
N VAL A 319 0.58 24.08 32.11
CA VAL A 319 1.91 24.19 32.70
C VAL A 319 2.44 22.81 33.08
N TYR A 320 3.58 22.46 32.50
CA TYR A 320 4.26 21.18 32.63
C TYR A 320 5.21 21.12 33.83
N ASN A 321 5.95 22.19 34.12
CA ASN A 321 6.97 22.20 35.16
C ASN A 321 6.85 23.43 36.08
N GLU A 322 7.59 23.42 37.18
CA GLU A 322 7.62 24.52 38.17
C GLU A 322 8.17 25.84 37.58
N ALA A 323 8.94 25.76 36.49
CA ALA A 323 9.42 26.93 35.75
C ALA A 323 8.33 27.60 34.90
N GLY A 324 7.11 27.04 34.85
CA GLY A 324 5.99 27.62 34.12
C GLY A 324 5.95 27.27 32.63
N SER A 325 6.79 26.34 32.15
CA SER A 325 6.78 25.91 30.74
C SER A 325 5.43 25.27 30.40
N ILE A 326 4.86 25.63 29.26
CA ILE A 326 3.58 25.08 28.77
C ILE A 326 3.87 23.95 27.78
N ALA A 327 3.05 22.90 27.84
CA ALA A 327 3.05 21.83 26.84
C ALA A 327 1.64 21.63 26.29
N SER A 328 1.55 21.43 24.98
CA SER A 328 0.29 21.15 24.27
C SER A 328 -0.12 19.71 24.49
N TRP A 329 -1.43 19.44 24.49
CA TRP A 329 -2.06 18.13 24.72
C TRP A 329 -1.68 17.46 26.06
N TYR A 330 -1.21 18.30 26.98
CA TYR A 330 -0.77 17.94 28.31
C TYR A 330 -1.66 18.64 29.33
N VAL A 331 -2.29 17.85 30.20
CA VAL A 331 -3.17 18.37 31.24
C VAL A 331 -2.59 18.01 32.60
N ASN A 332 -2.06 19.00 33.31
CA ASN A 332 -1.65 18.80 34.71
C ASN A 332 -2.89 18.56 35.59
N SER A 333 -2.68 17.87 36.71
CA SER A 333 -3.76 17.47 37.64
C SER A 333 -4.53 18.64 38.27
N SER A 334 -3.92 19.83 38.31
CA SER A 334 -4.53 21.06 38.83
C SER A 334 -5.28 21.89 37.79
N ALA A 335 -5.14 21.59 36.50
CA ALA A 335 -5.69 22.42 35.44
C ALA A 335 -7.16 22.08 35.19
N SER A 336 -8.00 23.11 35.26
CA SER A 336 -9.42 23.02 35.00
C SER A 336 -9.82 23.91 33.83
N GLY A 337 -10.84 23.51 33.08
CA GLY A 337 -11.40 24.35 32.00
C GLY A 337 -10.56 24.41 30.73
N LEU A 338 -9.54 23.58 30.59
CA LEU A 338 -8.80 23.44 29.34
C LEU A 338 -9.70 22.87 28.25
N THR A 339 -9.54 23.43 27.06
CA THR A 339 -10.26 22.96 25.89
C THR A 339 -9.32 22.69 24.72
N GLY A 340 -9.84 21.92 23.76
CA GLY A 340 -9.19 21.67 22.48
C GLY A 340 -10.16 21.81 21.33
N ASN A 341 -9.61 22.10 20.16
CA ASN A 341 -10.36 22.17 18.91
C ASN A 341 -10.32 20.84 18.17
N HIS A 342 -11.39 20.57 17.43
CA HIS A 342 -11.60 19.31 16.74
C HIS A 342 -12.35 19.51 15.42
N GLY A 343 -12.18 18.58 14.50
CA GLY A 343 -12.93 18.48 13.26
C GLY A 343 -14.00 17.39 13.29
N LEU A 344 -14.83 17.36 12.24
CA LEU A 344 -15.89 16.37 12.01
C LEU A 344 -15.47 15.32 10.97
N ALA A 345 -15.31 14.05 11.38
CA ALA A 345 -14.86 12.98 10.48
C ALA A 345 -15.80 12.72 9.29
N THR A 346 -17.07 13.13 9.40
CA THR A 346 -18.13 12.91 8.40
C THR A 346 -18.24 14.01 7.37
N ASN A 347 -17.56 15.13 7.56
CA ASN A 347 -17.70 16.26 6.65
C ASN A 347 -16.80 16.10 5.42
N THR A 348 -17.16 16.82 4.37
CA THR A 348 -16.44 16.91 3.09
C THR A 348 -16.01 18.34 2.80
N ASP A 349 -15.86 19.15 3.85
CA ASP A 349 -15.46 20.55 3.77
C ASP A 349 -14.46 20.89 4.88
N TYR A 350 -14.09 22.17 5.00
CA TYR A 350 -13.17 22.66 6.03
C TYR A 350 -13.54 22.27 7.47
N ARG A 351 -14.82 21.96 7.75
CA ARG A 351 -15.27 21.53 9.09
C ARG A 351 -14.76 20.15 9.46
N SER A 352 -14.26 19.40 8.48
CA SER A 352 -13.57 18.12 8.73
C SER A 352 -12.30 18.28 9.56
N ILE A 353 -11.75 19.49 9.59
CA ILE A 353 -10.51 19.82 10.28
C ILE A 353 -10.78 20.66 11.53
N SER A 354 -11.71 21.60 11.45
CA SER A 354 -12.12 22.35 12.62
C SER A 354 -13.60 22.70 12.53
N GLU A 355 -14.38 22.22 13.49
CA GLU A 355 -15.82 22.46 13.58
C GLU A 355 -16.07 23.90 14.06
N TYR A 356 -17.02 24.60 13.45
CA TYR A 356 -17.43 25.95 13.87
C TYR A 356 -18.91 26.01 14.17
N THR A 357 -19.28 26.87 15.11
CA THR A 357 -20.68 27.27 15.29
C THR A 357 -21.12 28.09 14.10
N VAL A 358 -22.28 27.76 13.54
CA VAL A 358 -22.96 28.64 12.58
C VAL A 358 -23.31 29.95 13.29
N PRO A 359 -22.90 31.12 12.76
CA PRO A 359 -23.24 32.39 13.39
C PRO A 359 -24.74 32.57 13.55
N THR A 360 -25.18 32.95 14.75
CA THR A 360 -26.59 33.31 15.01
C THR A 360 -26.91 34.76 14.63
N SER A 361 -25.90 35.54 14.19
CA SER A 361 -26.02 36.94 13.76
C SER A 361 -25.05 37.23 12.61
N PRO A 362 -25.41 38.06 11.63
CA PRO A 362 -24.53 38.46 10.52
C PRO A 362 -23.23 39.16 10.94
N THR A 363 -23.17 39.66 12.18
CA THR A 363 -22.00 40.36 12.75
C THR A 363 -21.09 39.47 13.60
N ALA A 364 -21.51 38.26 13.95
CA ALA A 364 -20.67 37.29 14.63
C ALA A 364 -19.95 36.42 13.60
N GLY A 365 -18.63 36.34 13.65
CA GLY A 365 -17.88 35.35 12.87
C GLY A 365 -18.14 33.92 13.37
N PRO A 366 -17.87 32.88 12.57
CA PRO A 366 -17.89 31.50 13.05
C PRO A 366 -16.87 31.32 14.18
N LEU A 367 -17.29 30.75 15.31
CA LEU A 367 -16.41 30.45 16.45
C LEU A 367 -16.07 28.95 16.46
N PRO A 368 -14.82 28.56 16.77
CA PRO A 368 -14.47 27.16 16.89
C PRO A 368 -15.32 26.44 17.94
N VAL A 369 -15.76 25.23 17.64
CA VAL A 369 -16.40 24.36 18.64
C VAL A 369 -15.31 23.72 19.48
N ILE A 370 -15.29 24.08 20.75
CA ILE A 370 -14.30 23.60 21.72
C ILE A 370 -14.79 22.34 22.44
N SER A 371 -13.86 21.50 22.86
CA SER A 371 -14.13 20.25 23.60
C SER A 371 -13.33 20.19 24.90
N ASN A 372 -13.89 19.57 25.93
CA ASN A 372 -13.26 19.46 27.24
C ASN A 372 -12.16 18.39 27.22
N CYS A 373 -10.91 18.79 27.45
CA CYS A 373 -9.74 17.93 27.30
C CYS A 373 -9.74 16.67 28.19
N ASN A 374 -10.42 16.71 29.34
CA ASN A 374 -10.42 15.60 30.29
C ASN A 374 -11.61 14.63 30.11
N LYS A 375 -12.67 15.06 29.40
CA LYS A 375 -13.91 14.29 29.28
C LYS A 375 -14.17 13.82 27.86
N ASP A 376 -13.95 14.72 26.91
CA ASP A 376 -14.25 14.47 25.51
C ASP A 376 -13.20 13.57 24.88
N LYS A 377 -13.67 12.56 24.13
CA LYS A 377 -12.80 11.65 23.38
C LYS A 377 -12.95 11.88 21.88
N ARG A 378 -11.84 11.87 21.17
CA ARG A 378 -11.78 12.13 19.72
C ARG A 378 -10.77 11.19 19.06
N TYR A 379 -10.84 11.09 17.74
CA TYR A 379 -9.95 10.29 16.91
C TYR A 379 -8.73 11.10 16.46
N PHE A 380 -7.79 10.44 15.79
CA PHE A 380 -6.67 11.08 15.10
C PHE A 380 -6.71 10.76 13.62
N ILE A 381 -6.46 11.75 12.77
CA ILE A 381 -6.09 11.51 11.37
C ILE A 381 -4.61 11.13 11.35
N CYS A 382 -4.32 9.98 10.79
CA CYS A 382 -2.98 9.44 10.60
C CYS A 382 -2.66 9.47 9.12
N VAL A 383 -1.53 10.07 8.79
CA VAL A 383 -1.07 10.35 7.42
C VAL A 383 0.23 9.61 7.18
N GLU A 384 0.27 8.80 6.13
CA GLU A 384 1.50 8.14 5.68
C GLU A 384 2.58 9.17 5.33
N GLN A 385 3.85 8.79 5.45
CA GLN A 385 5.00 9.68 5.26
C GLN A 385 5.80 9.40 4.00
#